data_AF-A7I879-F1
#
_entry.id   AF-A7I879-F1
#
_cell.length_a   1.000
_cell.length_b   1.000
_cell.length_c   1.000
_cell.angle_alpha   90.00
_cell.angle_beta   90.00
_cell.angle_gamma   90.00
#
_symmetry.space_group_name_H-M   'P 1'
#
loop_
_entity.id
_entity.type
_entity.pdbx_description
1 polymer ?
#
loop_
_entity_poly.entity_id
_entity_poly.type
_entity_poly.pdbx_seq_one_letter_code
_entity_poly.pdbx_strand_id
1 'polypeptide(L)'
;MIKKKRTEIPADISAKVLFDSNRTCCVCRNDSKQVIIHHLDENPSNNKLDNLAVLCLECHGKTHTRGGFDRKLDADQIKLYREDWLRLVLQQRAIFTLEDTEPPFATGELELITSQAEIFKEHRQYVLLAGLYHSINNLELRDKYIELALKKKQPDSTIIWLRCLQNKQELIPEAVLKRNFDTYLKNKDYLQMGRLNYDLKRFDQAAIDYIDGIHHAIHQYDSAFTAAFYLKEFVEKNLIETLFIKAFKQASNDGDLWWQIRALQELGWDDALNEFLLKNADAIEKGGDIRMKSMVAAAKGQYDRSIELEKQLASLARDTD
;
A
#
# COMPACT_ATOMS: atom_id res chain seq x y z
N MET A 1 -40.23 18.45 -20.82
CA MET A 1 -38.92 17.76 -20.64
C MET A 1 -38.90 16.53 -21.52
N ILE A 2 -38.07 16.50 -22.57
CA ILE A 2 -37.93 15.33 -23.44
C ILE A 2 -37.26 14.21 -22.62
N LYS A 3 -37.97 13.10 -22.40
CA LYS A 3 -37.40 11.89 -21.78
C LYS A 3 -36.26 11.41 -22.68
N LYS A 4 -35.01 11.61 -22.26
CA LYS A 4 -33.83 11.07 -22.96
C LYS A 4 -34.00 9.55 -23.03
N LYS A 5 -34.03 8.99 -24.25
CA LYS A 5 -34.05 7.54 -24.50
C LYS A 5 -32.74 6.98 -23.94
N ARG A 6 -32.80 6.08 -22.96
CA ARG A 6 -31.59 5.45 -22.41
C ARG A 6 -31.00 4.55 -23.51
N THR A 7 -29.89 4.98 -24.09
CA THR A 7 -29.03 4.10 -24.89
C THR A 7 -28.25 3.25 -23.89
N GLU A 8 -28.33 1.94 -24.03
CA GLU A 8 -27.57 1.03 -23.18
C GLU A 8 -26.07 1.16 -23.50
N ILE A 9 -25.24 1.19 -22.47
CA ILE A 9 -23.78 1.21 -22.65
C ILE A 9 -23.39 -0.17 -23.20
N PRO A 10 -22.62 -0.24 -24.31
CA PRO A 10 -22.12 -1.51 -24.84
C PRO A 10 -21.46 -2.37 -23.75
N ALA A 11 -21.68 -3.69 -23.80
CA ALA A 11 -21.28 -4.60 -22.73
C ALA A 11 -19.76 -4.63 -22.49
N ASP A 12 -18.97 -4.51 -23.57
CA ASP A 12 -17.51 -4.41 -23.53
C ASP A 12 -17.04 -3.11 -22.85
N ILE A 13 -17.66 -1.97 -23.19
CA ILE A 13 -17.36 -0.68 -22.58
C ILE A 13 -17.74 -0.67 -21.11
N SER A 14 -18.93 -1.17 -20.75
CA SER A 14 -19.36 -1.22 -19.35
C SER A 14 -18.48 -2.16 -18.51
N ALA A 15 -18.11 -3.32 -19.05
CA ALA A 15 -17.15 -4.23 -18.42
C ALA A 15 -15.78 -3.56 -18.22
N LYS A 16 -15.26 -2.85 -19.22
CA LYS A 16 -13.97 -2.15 -19.13
C LYS A 16 -13.99 -1.05 -18.07
N VAL A 17 -15.02 -0.21 -18.05
CA VAL A 17 -15.16 0.88 -17.08
C VAL A 17 -15.26 0.35 -15.65
N LEU A 18 -16.08 -0.70 -15.43
CA LEU A 18 -16.19 -1.33 -14.12
C LEU A 18 -14.89 -2.04 -13.71
N PHE A 19 -14.20 -2.69 -14.65
CA PHE A 19 -12.91 -3.30 -14.38
C PHE A 19 -11.89 -2.24 -13.98
N ASP A 20 -11.72 -1.18 -14.76
CA ASP A 20 -10.73 -0.13 -14.52
C ASP A 20 -10.96 0.60 -13.18
N SER A 21 -12.22 0.73 -12.76
CA SER A 21 -12.57 1.33 -11.47
C SER A 21 -12.56 0.34 -10.30
N ASN A 22 -12.08 -0.89 -10.50
CA ASN A 22 -12.19 -1.99 -9.54
C ASN A 22 -13.61 -2.21 -9.00
N ARG A 23 -14.63 -1.90 -9.81
CA ARG A 23 -16.05 -1.93 -9.46
C ARG A 23 -16.42 -1.07 -8.24
N THR A 24 -15.60 -0.06 -7.96
CA THR A 24 -15.73 0.82 -6.80
C THR A 24 -16.04 2.25 -7.23
N CYS A 25 -16.81 2.97 -6.41
CA CYS A 25 -17.10 4.39 -6.60
C CYS A 25 -15.81 5.23 -6.59
N CYS A 26 -15.57 6.03 -7.62
CA CYS A 26 -14.35 6.85 -7.68
C CYS A 26 -14.29 7.97 -6.62
N VAL A 27 -15.43 8.36 -6.05
CA VAL A 27 -15.53 9.46 -5.07
C VAL A 27 -15.28 8.98 -3.64
N CYS A 28 -16.06 7.98 -3.18
CA CYS A 28 -15.99 7.53 -1.78
C CYS A 28 -15.17 6.25 -1.58
N ARG A 29 -14.76 5.59 -2.67
CA ARG A 29 -13.89 4.40 -2.68
C ARG A 29 -14.37 3.22 -1.85
N ASN A 30 -15.64 3.22 -1.44
CA ASN A 30 -16.24 2.14 -0.67
C ASN A 30 -16.71 1.03 -1.61
N ASP A 31 -16.06 -0.13 -1.54
CA ASP A 31 -16.29 -1.32 -2.36
C ASP A 31 -17.53 -2.15 -1.95
N SER A 32 -18.04 -1.94 -0.74
CA SER A 32 -19.26 -2.59 -0.24
C SER A 32 -20.55 -1.98 -0.81
N LYS A 33 -20.47 -0.84 -1.51
CA LYS A 33 -21.64 -0.13 -2.05
C LYS A 33 -21.96 -0.56 -3.48
N GLN A 34 -23.24 -0.66 -3.80
CA GLN A 34 -23.68 -0.86 -5.18
C GLN A 34 -23.33 0.35 -6.05
N VAL A 35 -22.74 0.09 -7.21
CA VAL A 35 -22.27 1.09 -8.16
C VAL A 35 -23.05 1.11 -9.46
N ILE A 36 -23.04 2.26 -10.10
CA ILE A 36 -23.59 2.53 -11.43
C ILE A 36 -22.60 3.36 -12.25
N ILE A 37 -22.70 3.28 -13.58
CA ILE A 37 -21.89 4.09 -14.50
C ILE A 37 -22.65 5.40 -14.76
N HIS A 38 -21.94 6.52 -14.61
CA HIS A 38 -22.40 7.89 -14.80
C HIS A 38 -21.70 8.52 -16.00
N HIS A 39 -22.48 9.20 -16.85
CA HIS A 39 -21.97 10.03 -17.96
C HIS A 39 -21.70 11.46 -17.47
N LEU A 40 -20.46 11.91 -17.58
CA LEU A 40 -20.03 13.24 -17.11
C LEU A 40 -20.76 14.38 -17.84
N ASP A 41 -21.00 14.23 -19.14
CA ASP A 41 -21.72 15.20 -19.97
C ASP A 41 -23.26 15.07 -19.89
N GLU A 42 -23.78 14.19 -19.03
CA GLU A 42 -25.19 13.84 -18.92
C GLU A 42 -25.83 13.37 -20.25
N ASN A 43 -25.04 12.92 -21.24
CA ASN A 43 -25.49 12.41 -22.53
C ASN A 43 -25.35 10.87 -22.58
N PRO A 44 -26.47 10.12 -22.46
CA PRO A 44 -26.45 8.65 -22.48
C PRO A 44 -25.91 8.01 -23.77
N SER A 45 -25.73 8.78 -24.84
CA SER A 45 -25.21 8.29 -26.11
C SER A 45 -23.69 8.43 -26.22
N ASN A 46 -23.05 9.20 -25.33
CA ASN A 46 -21.61 9.43 -25.35
C ASN A 46 -20.88 8.41 -24.48
N ASN A 47 -20.68 7.21 -25.02
CA ASN A 47 -20.05 6.09 -24.32
C ASN A 47 -18.52 6.08 -24.41
N LYS A 48 -17.88 7.24 -24.66
CA LYS A 48 -16.42 7.33 -24.61
C LYS A 48 -15.94 7.07 -23.18
N LEU A 49 -14.87 6.30 -23.01
CA LEU A 49 -14.35 5.92 -21.69
C LEU A 49 -14.04 7.14 -20.80
N ASP A 50 -13.50 8.20 -21.40
CA ASP A 50 -13.18 9.47 -20.75
C ASP A 50 -14.41 10.32 -20.37
N ASN A 51 -15.62 9.91 -20.78
CA ASN A 51 -16.89 10.50 -20.40
C ASN A 51 -17.65 9.65 -19.35
N LEU A 52 -17.14 8.47 -18.99
CA LEU A 52 -17.79 7.56 -18.04
C LEU A 52 -17.06 7.58 -16.69
N ALA A 53 -17.82 7.46 -15.60
CA ALA A 53 -17.29 7.33 -14.24
C ALA A 53 -18.15 6.35 -13.43
N VAL A 54 -17.55 5.63 -12.50
CA VAL A 54 -18.28 4.69 -11.62
C VAL A 54 -18.58 5.36 -10.30
N LEU A 55 -19.87 5.44 -9.95
CA LEU A 55 -20.36 6.07 -8.72
C LEU A 55 -21.24 5.09 -7.95
N CYS A 56 -21.19 5.13 -6.62
CA CYS A 56 -22.22 4.49 -5.81
C CYS A 56 -23.53 5.28 -5.89
N LEU A 57 -24.65 4.64 -5.57
CA LEU A 57 -25.97 5.28 -5.63
C LEU A 57 -26.06 6.58 -4.82
N GLU A 58 -25.36 6.68 -3.69
CA GLU A 58 -25.32 7.88 -2.86
C GLU A 58 -24.56 9.03 -3.53
N CYS A 59 -23.33 8.78 -4.01
CA CYS A 59 -22.53 9.79 -4.71
C CYS A 59 -23.17 10.20 -6.03
N HIS A 60 -23.80 9.26 -6.73
CA HIS A 60 -24.61 9.56 -7.90
C HIS A 60 -25.81 10.45 -7.55
N GLY A 61 -26.46 10.24 -6.40
CA GLY A 61 -27.51 11.15 -5.91
C GLY A 61 -27.03 12.60 -5.81
N LYS A 62 -25.78 12.81 -5.40
CA LYS A 62 -25.16 14.14 -5.27
C LYS A 62 -24.94 14.86 -6.60
N THR A 63 -24.92 14.14 -7.74
CA THR A 63 -24.85 14.74 -9.08
C THR A 63 -26.20 15.29 -9.53
N HIS A 64 -27.29 14.96 -8.83
CA HIS A 64 -28.63 15.42 -9.13
C HIS A 64 -29.17 16.41 -8.10
N THR A 65 -28.42 16.73 -7.04
CA THR A 65 -28.80 17.72 -6.03
C THR A 65 -29.01 19.08 -6.70
N ARG A 66 -30.19 19.69 -6.45
CA ARG A 66 -30.56 21.04 -6.89
C ARG A 66 -31.00 21.85 -5.68
N GLY A 67 -30.21 22.86 -5.31
CA GLY A 67 -30.49 23.75 -4.18
C GLY A 67 -30.11 23.15 -2.81
N GLY A 68 -29.57 24.01 -1.94
CA GLY A 68 -28.99 23.65 -0.63
C GLY A 68 -27.62 24.32 -0.44
N PHE A 69 -27.12 24.36 0.81
CA PHE A 69 -25.76 24.80 1.12
C PHE A 69 -24.67 23.81 0.62
N ASP A 70 -25.07 22.58 0.31
CA ASP A 70 -24.18 21.53 -0.19
C ASP A 70 -23.87 21.74 -1.68
N ARG A 71 -22.59 21.68 -2.05
CA ARG A 71 -22.16 21.87 -3.44
C ARG A 71 -22.51 20.61 -4.23
N LYS A 72 -23.10 20.81 -5.42
CA LYS A 72 -23.35 19.73 -6.38
C LYS A 72 -22.03 19.03 -6.72
N LEU A 73 -22.04 17.70 -6.73
CA LEU A 73 -20.94 16.94 -7.31
C LEU A 73 -21.01 17.08 -8.83
N ASP A 74 -20.17 17.95 -9.39
CA ASP A 74 -20.18 18.28 -10.82
C ASP A 74 -19.23 17.41 -11.66
N ALA A 75 -19.31 17.56 -12.98
CA ALA A 75 -18.56 16.75 -13.93
C ALA A 75 -17.05 16.90 -13.79
N ASP A 76 -16.56 18.11 -13.47
CA ASP A 76 -15.13 18.39 -13.33
C ASP A 76 -14.59 17.71 -12.06
N GLN A 77 -15.33 17.77 -10.96
CA GLN A 77 -14.99 17.05 -9.73
C GLN A 77 -14.98 15.54 -9.94
N ILE A 78 -16.01 14.98 -10.59
CA ILE A 78 -16.08 13.54 -10.85
C ILE A 78 -14.92 13.11 -11.74
N LYS A 79 -14.54 13.94 -12.73
CA LYS A 79 -13.39 13.67 -13.60
C LYS A 79 -12.10 13.56 -12.79
N LEU A 80 -11.84 14.50 -11.88
CA LEU A 80 -10.67 14.47 -10.99
C LEU A 80 -10.65 13.21 -10.11
N TYR A 81 -11.76 12.91 -9.43
CA TYR A 81 -11.88 11.70 -8.59
C TYR A 81 -11.68 10.41 -9.38
N ARG A 82 -12.25 10.36 -10.59
CA ARG A 82 -12.07 9.21 -11.50
C ARG A 82 -10.62 9.04 -11.89
N GLU A 83 -9.97 10.09 -12.39
CA GLU A 83 -8.58 10.00 -12.86
C GLU A 83 -7.64 9.56 -11.75
N ASP A 84 -7.82 10.10 -10.54
CA ASP A 84 -7.04 9.67 -9.38
C ASP A 84 -7.31 8.21 -8.99
N TRP A 85 -8.58 7.80 -8.96
CA TRP A 85 -8.95 6.43 -8.62
C TRP A 85 -8.44 5.41 -9.65
N LEU A 86 -8.59 5.71 -10.94
CA LEU A 86 -8.07 4.84 -12.00
C LEU A 86 -6.55 4.69 -11.92
N ARG A 87 -5.83 5.80 -11.63
CA ARG A 87 -4.38 5.76 -11.41
C ARG A 87 -4.01 4.85 -10.23
N LEU A 88 -4.74 4.96 -9.11
CA LEU A 88 -4.49 4.11 -7.92
C LEU A 88 -4.81 2.63 -8.18
N VAL A 89 -5.92 2.32 -8.85
CA VAL A 89 -6.25 0.94 -9.23
C VAL A 89 -5.20 0.38 -10.18
N LEU A 90 -4.73 1.17 -11.15
CA LEU A 90 -3.64 0.78 -12.04
C LEU A 90 -2.34 0.55 -11.27
N GLN A 91 -1.99 1.39 -10.28
CA GLN A 91 -0.81 1.20 -9.44
C GLN A 91 -0.93 -0.04 -8.55
N GLN A 92 -2.06 -0.25 -7.88
CA GLN A 92 -2.31 -1.44 -7.06
C GLN A 92 -2.25 -2.70 -7.90
N ARG A 93 -2.87 -2.67 -9.08
CA ARG A 93 -2.78 -3.77 -10.03
C ARG A 93 -1.38 -3.91 -10.56
N ALA A 94 -0.64 -2.85 -10.84
CA ALA A 94 0.74 -2.93 -11.27
C ALA A 94 1.64 -3.51 -10.17
N ILE A 95 1.40 -3.22 -8.89
CA ILE A 95 2.10 -3.84 -7.75
C ILE A 95 1.75 -5.32 -7.67
N PHE A 96 0.46 -5.66 -7.73
CA PHE A 96 0.02 -7.05 -7.77
C PHE A 96 0.51 -7.76 -9.02
N THR A 97 0.63 -7.05 -10.14
CA THR A 97 1.19 -7.51 -11.41
C THR A 97 2.71 -7.56 -11.31
N LEU A 98 3.42 -6.82 -10.46
CA LEU A 98 4.85 -7.01 -10.25
C LEU A 98 5.12 -8.18 -9.28
N GLU A 99 4.15 -8.51 -8.43
CA GLU A 99 4.12 -9.73 -7.62
C GLU A 99 3.59 -10.96 -8.39
N ASP A 100 2.72 -10.78 -9.39
CA ASP A 100 2.11 -11.83 -10.25
C ASP A 100 2.68 -11.90 -11.67
N THR A 101 3.46 -10.93 -12.13
CA THR A 101 4.26 -11.03 -13.36
C THR A 101 5.61 -11.60 -13.00
N GLU A 102 5.61 -12.88 -12.70
CA GLU A 102 6.46 -13.67 -13.59
C GLU A 102 5.76 -13.68 -14.97
N PRO A 103 6.46 -13.33 -16.05
CA PRO A 103 5.86 -13.32 -17.39
C PRO A 103 5.23 -14.69 -17.67
N PRO A 104 4.21 -14.79 -18.56
CA PRO A 104 3.77 -16.09 -19.02
C PRO A 104 5.01 -16.80 -19.57
N PHE A 105 5.42 -17.85 -18.86
CA PHE A 105 6.60 -18.64 -19.14
C PHE A 105 6.73 -18.81 -20.65
N ALA A 106 7.85 -18.35 -21.23
CA ALA A 106 8.15 -18.70 -22.60
C ALA A 106 8.05 -20.24 -22.71
N THR A 107 7.68 -20.81 -23.86
CA THR A 107 7.41 -22.24 -23.97
C THR A 107 8.54 -23.14 -23.44
N GLY A 108 9.81 -22.68 -23.51
CA GLY A 108 10.96 -23.38 -22.91
C GLY A 108 11.08 -23.27 -21.38
N GLU A 109 10.46 -22.28 -20.76
CA GLU A 109 10.46 -22.04 -19.32
C GLU A 109 9.42 -22.92 -18.62
N LEU A 110 8.25 -23.14 -19.24
CA LEU A 110 7.28 -24.13 -18.77
C LEU A 110 7.83 -25.57 -18.84
N GLU A 111 8.56 -25.90 -19.91
CA GLU A 111 9.23 -27.19 -20.07
C GLU A 111 10.32 -27.38 -19.00
N LEU A 112 11.10 -26.32 -18.71
CA LEU A 112 12.10 -26.33 -17.65
C LEU A 112 11.45 -26.53 -16.27
N ILE A 113 10.39 -25.79 -15.94
CA ILE A 113 9.66 -25.92 -14.67
C ILE A 113 9.09 -27.32 -14.51
N THR A 114 8.48 -27.87 -15.57
CA THR A 114 7.92 -29.21 -15.53
C THR A 114 9.02 -30.25 -15.32
N SER A 115 10.13 -30.13 -16.05
CA SER A 115 11.30 -31.01 -15.91
C SER A 115 11.90 -30.93 -14.49
N GLN A 116 12.07 -29.73 -13.95
CA GLN A 116 12.54 -29.53 -12.57
C GLN A 116 11.58 -30.12 -11.56
N ALA A 117 10.27 -29.91 -11.73
CA ALA A 117 9.26 -30.49 -10.86
C ALA A 117 9.28 -32.02 -10.89
N GLU A 118 9.48 -32.63 -12.06
CA GLU A 118 9.63 -34.08 -12.20
C GLU A 118 10.89 -34.60 -11.49
N ILE A 119 12.05 -33.97 -11.73
CA ILE A 119 13.32 -34.31 -11.08
C ILE A 119 13.19 -34.21 -9.56
N PHE A 120 12.69 -33.09 -9.05
CA PHE A 120 12.54 -32.87 -7.61
C PHE A 120 11.54 -33.86 -6.98
N LYS A 121 10.48 -34.23 -7.71
CA LYS A 121 9.50 -35.23 -7.27
C LYS A 121 10.11 -36.62 -7.21
N GLU A 122 10.89 -37.03 -8.22
CA GLU A 122 11.59 -38.32 -8.24
C GLU A 122 12.56 -38.45 -7.06
N HIS A 123 13.34 -37.40 -6.80
CA HIS A 123 14.33 -37.35 -5.72
C HIS A 123 13.73 -37.00 -4.35
N ARG A 124 12.41 -36.81 -4.25
CA ARG A 124 11.68 -36.43 -3.02
C ARG A 124 12.21 -35.15 -2.37
N GLN A 125 12.64 -34.19 -3.19
CA GLN A 125 13.13 -32.87 -2.79
C GLN A 125 11.95 -31.90 -2.57
N TYR A 126 11.14 -32.18 -1.55
CA TYR A 126 9.87 -31.49 -1.32
C TYR A 126 10.02 -30.00 -0.99
N VAL A 127 11.15 -29.58 -0.39
CA VAL A 127 11.45 -28.16 -0.14
C VAL A 127 11.62 -27.40 -1.47
N LEU A 128 12.35 -27.97 -2.42
CA LEU A 128 12.56 -27.36 -3.73
C LEU A 128 11.27 -27.36 -4.56
N LEU A 129 10.45 -28.41 -4.47
CA LEU A 129 9.12 -28.42 -5.08
C LEU A 129 8.23 -27.31 -4.52
N ALA A 130 8.22 -27.12 -3.20
CA ALA A 130 7.45 -26.05 -2.59
C ALA A 130 7.88 -24.67 -3.12
N GLY A 131 9.19 -24.42 -3.21
CA GLY A 131 9.73 -23.17 -3.78
C GLY A 131 9.36 -22.97 -5.25
N LEU A 132 9.49 -24.02 -6.07
CA LEU A 132 9.15 -23.98 -7.49
C LEU A 132 7.65 -23.74 -7.70
N TYR A 133 6.78 -24.41 -6.95
CA TYR A 133 5.34 -24.17 -7.05
C TYR A 133 4.93 -22.79 -6.51
N HIS A 134 5.69 -22.24 -5.57
CA HIS A 134 5.48 -20.88 -5.11
C HIS A 134 5.81 -19.84 -6.19
N SER A 135 6.94 -19.99 -6.90
CA SER A 135 7.34 -19.02 -7.94
C SER A 135 6.34 -18.95 -9.09
N ILE A 136 5.69 -20.08 -9.43
CA ILE A 136 4.65 -20.13 -10.46
C ILE A 136 3.23 -19.88 -9.93
N ASN A 137 3.11 -19.38 -8.69
CA ASN A 137 1.85 -19.08 -8.00
C ASN A 137 0.87 -20.29 -7.89
N ASN A 138 1.38 -21.53 -7.89
CA ASN A 138 0.59 -22.73 -7.66
C ASN A 138 0.51 -23.05 -6.15
N LEU A 139 -0.39 -22.34 -5.46
CA LEU A 139 -0.51 -22.38 -4.00
C LEU A 139 -0.93 -23.76 -3.46
N GLU A 140 -1.75 -24.51 -4.20
CA GLU A 140 -2.22 -25.84 -3.76
C GLU A 140 -1.07 -26.85 -3.72
N LEU A 141 -0.28 -26.93 -4.80
CA LEU A 141 0.87 -27.83 -4.85
C LEU A 141 1.98 -27.35 -3.93
N ARG A 142 2.22 -26.03 -3.85
CA ARG A 142 3.12 -25.44 -2.85
C ARG A 142 2.78 -25.96 -1.46
N ASP A 143 1.55 -25.76 -0.99
CA ASP A 143 1.15 -26.14 0.36
C ASP A 143 1.23 -27.66 0.59
N LYS A 144 0.82 -28.46 -0.40
CA LYS A 144 0.96 -29.92 -0.36
C LYS A 144 2.41 -30.36 -0.15
N TYR A 145 3.34 -29.80 -0.91
CA TYR A 145 4.75 -30.18 -0.81
C TYR A 145 5.43 -29.62 0.43
N ILE A 146 4.95 -28.49 0.96
CA ILE A 146 5.37 -27.98 2.27
C ILE A 146 5.03 -28.98 3.38
N GLU A 147 3.77 -29.46 3.44
CA GLU A 147 3.39 -30.46 4.45
C GLU A 147 4.17 -31.76 4.30
N LEU A 148 4.48 -32.19 3.08
CA LEU A 148 5.34 -33.35 2.84
C LEU A 148 6.79 -33.12 3.29
N ALA A 149 7.33 -31.92 3.09
CA ALA A 149 8.67 -31.55 3.54
C ALA A 149 8.77 -31.56 5.07
N LEU A 150 7.76 -31.02 5.75
CA LEU A 150 7.71 -30.89 7.21
C LEU A 150 7.47 -32.22 7.96
N LYS A 151 7.06 -33.29 7.26
CA LYS A 151 7.03 -34.66 7.84
C LYS A 151 8.41 -35.21 8.17
N LYS A 152 9.47 -34.68 7.55
CA LYS A 152 10.87 -35.04 7.86
C LYS A 152 11.48 -33.97 8.76
N LYS A 153 12.53 -34.34 9.50
CA LYS A 153 13.32 -33.36 10.25
C LYS A 153 13.95 -32.36 9.28
N GLN A 154 13.60 -31.09 9.44
CA GLN A 154 14.14 -29.98 8.64
C GLN A 154 15.02 -29.08 9.52
N PRO A 155 15.98 -28.35 8.94
CA PRO A 155 16.65 -27.25 9.62
C PRO A 155 15.66 -26.17 10.08
N ASP A 156 15.99 -25.47 11.17
CA ASP A 156 15.14 -24.42 11.74
C ASP A 156 14.80 -23.33 10.71
N SER A 157 15.78 -22.87 9.93
CA SER A 157 15.58 -21.89 8.85
C SER A 157 14.62 -22.38 7.78
N THR A 158 14.69 -23.66 7.41
CA THR A 158 13.79 -24.27 6.43
C THR A 158 12.37 -24.36 6.97
N ILE A 159 12.18 -24.73 8.24
CA ILE A 159 10.84 -24.77 8.87
C ILE A 159 10.21 -23.38 8.83
N ILE A 160 10.97 -22.36 9.23
CA ILE A 160 10.53 -20.97 9.23
C ILE A 160 10.14 -20.55 7.80
N TRP A 161 11.06 -20.71 6.84
CA TRP A 161 10.84 -20.31 5.45
C TRP A 161 9.59 -20.97 4.85
N LEU A 162 9.43 -22.28 5.04
CA LEU A 162 8.25 -23.01 4.54
C LEU A 162 6.94 -22.48 5.15
N ARG A 163 6.92 -22.19 6.46
CA ARG A 163 5.71 -21.66 7.12
C ARG A 163 5.42 -20.21 6.73
N CYS A 164 6.45 -19.40 6.51
CA CYS A 164 6.30 -18.05 5.96
C CYS A 164 5.76 -18.09 4.53
N LEU A 165 6.24 -19.02 3.67
CA LEU A 165 5.70 -19.24 2.33
C LEU A 165 4.21 -19.56 2.33
N GLN A 166 3.73 -20.33 3.31
CA GLN A 166 2.29 -20.65 3.45
C GLN A 166 1.47 -19.50 4.04
N ASN A 167 2.11 -18.41 4.47
CA ASN A 167 1.49 -17.37 5.30
C ASN A 167 0.87 -17.95 6.60
N LYS A 168 1.56 -18.93 7.21
CA LYS A 168 1.17 -19.64 8.45
C LYS A 168 2.26 -19.53 9.51
N GLN A 169 2.72 -18.30 9.77
CA GLN A 169 3.83 -18.03 10.71
C GLN A 169 3.49 -18.48 12.15
N GLU A 170 2.21 -18.50 12.52
CA GLU A 170 1.70 -18.97 13.81
C GLU A 170 1.97 -20.45 14.07
N LEU A 171 2.22 -21.25 13.02
CA LEU A 171 2.56 -22.67 13.14
C LEU A 171 4.05 -22.93 13.35
N ILE A 172 4.88 -21.88 13.39
CA ILE A 172 6.32 -22.02 13.65
C ILE A 172 6.52 -22.24 15.16
N PRO A 173 7.17 -23.33 15.59
CA PRO A 173 7.43 -23.55 17.01
C PRO A 173 8.30 -22.43 17.61
N GLU A 174 7.93 -21.90 18.77
CA GLU A 174 8.66 -20.81 19.42
C GLU A 174 10.14 -21.16 19.66
N ALA A 175 10.42 -22.41 20.04
CA ALA A 175 11.79 -22.90 20.23
C ALA A 175 12.63 -22.86 18.94
N VAL A 176 12.00 -23.04 17.76
CA VAL A 176 12.65 -22.94 16.45
C VAL A 176 13.02 -21.48 16.17
N LEU A 177 12.07 -20.56 16.39
CA LEU A 177 12.32 -19.11 16.25
C LEU A 177 13.45 -18.66 17.16
N LYS A 178 13.39 -19.03 18.45
CA LYS A 178 14.39 -18.65 19.44
C LYS A 178 15.79 -19.08 19.03
N ARG A 179 15.99 -20.35 18.63
CA ARG A 179 17.31 -20.84 18.19
C ARG A 179 17.82 -20.11 16.94
N ASN A 180 16.92 -19.75 16.04
CA ASN A 180 17.28 -19.04 14.82
C ASN A 180 17.73 -17.61 15.12
N PHE A 181 16.97 -16.87 15.93
CA PHE A 181 17.36 -15.55 16.43
C PHE A 181 18.65 -15.59 17.24
N ASP A 182 18.81 -16.55 18.16
CA ASP A 182 20.03 -16.72 18.96
C ASP A 182 21.25 -16.93 18.04
N THR A 183 21.08 -17.64 16.92
CA THR A 183 22.13 -17.86 15.92
C THR A 183 22.51 -16.57 15.20
N TYR A 184 21.53 -15.80 14.70
CA TYR A 184 21.82 -14.54 14.03
C TYR A 184 22.43 -13.51 14.97
N LEU A 185 21.91 -13.40 16.20
CA LEU A 185 22.45 -12.49 17.21
C LEU A 185 23.90 -12.82 17.55
N LYS A 186 24.22 -14.11 17.74
CA LYS A 186 25.59 -14.58 17.99
C LYS A 186 26.54 -14.19 16.85
N ASN A 187 26.06 -14.26 15.61
CA ASN A 187 26.84 -13.94 14.42
C ASN A 187 26.81 -12.45 14.04
N LYS A 188 26.04 -11.62 14.78
CA LYS A 188 25.76 -10.22 14.43
C LYS A 188 25.16 -10.05 13.03
N ASP A 189 24.36 -11.02 12.61
CA ASP A 189 23.72 -11.02 11.29
C ASP A 189 22.36 -10.31 11.34
N TYR A 190 22.42 -9.01 11.60
CA TYR A 190 21.23 -8.16 11.74
C TYR A 190 20.40 -8.11 10.45
N LEU A 191 21.02 -8.26 9.28
CA LEU A 191 20.32 -8.25 8.00
C LEU A 191 19.42 -9.48 7.83
N GLN A 192 19.89 -10.67 8.23
CA GLN A 192 19.02 -11.86 8.25
C GLN A 192 17.97 -11.79 9.37
N MET A 193 18.28 -11.15 10.51
CA MET A 193 17.26 -10.86 11.53
C MET A 193 16.15 -9.95 10.99
N GLY A 194 16.53 -8.91 10.23
CA GLY A 194 15.58 -7.99 9.60
C GLY A 194 14.64 -8.71 8.64
N ARG A 195 15.18 -9.56 7.75
CA ARG A 195 14.38 -10.41 6.86
C ARG A 195 13.45 -11.34 7.63
N LEU A 196 13.96 -12.02 8.66
CA LEU A 196 13.15 -12.91 9.48
C LEU A 196 12.01 -12.16 10.18
N ASN A 197 12.29 -11.01 10.80
CA ASN A 197 11.25 -10.21 11.44
C ASN A 197 10.23 -9.69 10.42
N TYR A 198 10.66 -9.37 9.19
CA TYR A 198 9.75 -9.00 8.11
C TYR A 198 8.81 -10.16 7.75
N ASP A 199 9.34 -11.36 7.55
CA ASP A 199 8.56 -12.55 7.20
C ASP A 199 7.56 -12.93 8.32
N LEU A 200 7.92 -12.63 9.58
CA LEU A 200 7.08 -12.78 10.76
C LEU A 200 6.10 -11.63 10.98
N LYS A 201 6.02 -10.66 10.06
CA LYS A 201 5.16 -9.46 10.14
C LYS A 201 5.46 -8.56 11.35
N ARG A 202 6.68 -8.62 11.87
CA ARG A 202 7.20 -7.77 12.95
C ARG A 202 7.92 -6.57 12.34
N PHE A 203 7.19 -5.78 11.55
CA PHE A 203 7.77 -4.74 10.69
C PHE A 203 8.59 -3.70 11.47
N ASP A 204 8.15 -3.30 12.66
CA ASP A 204 8.89 -2.36 13.52
C ASP A 204 10.29 -2.91 13.88
N GLN A 205 10.36 -4.19 14.25
CA GLN A 205 11.62 -4.83 14.62
C GLN A 205 12.47 -5.09 13.37
N ALA A 206 11.83 -5.48 12.26
CA ALA A 206 12.50 -5.63 10.98
C ALA A 206 13.23 -4.34 10.60
N ALA A 207 12.55 -3.19 10.68
CA ALA A 207 13.14 -1.91 10.35
C ALA A 207 14.40 -1.61 11.19
N ILE A 208 14.33 -1.87 12.50
CA ILE A 208 15.48 -1.69 13.42
C ILE A 208 16.64 -2.59 13.00
N ASP A 209 16.40 -3.88 12.79
CA ASP A 209 17.45 -4.84 12.47
C ASP A 209 18.10 -4.54 11.09
N TYR A 210 17.32 -4.08 10.10
CA TYR A 210 17.88 -3.62 8.83
C TYR A 210 18.79 -2.40 9.01
N ILE A 211 18.36 -1.40 9.79
CA ILE A 211 19.16 -0.21 10.07
C ILE A 211 20.47 -0.61 10.76
N ASP A 212 20.40 -1.48 11.78
CA ASP A 212 21.58 -1.99 12.48
C ASP A 212 22.51 -2.76 11.53
N GLY A 213 21.94 -3.56 10.63
CA GLY A 213 22.67 -4.31 9.62
C GLY A 213 23.35 -3.45 8.56
N ILE A 214 22.65 -2.42 8.06
CA ILE A 214 23.20 -1.44 7.11
C ILE A 214 24.33 -0.64 7.77
N HIS A 215 24.11 -0.21 9.02
CA HIS A 215 25.15 0.47 9.80
C HIS A 215 26.39 -0.42 9.97
N HIS A 216 26.21 -1.70 10.31
CA HIS A 216 27.32 -2.67 10.38
C HIS A 216 28.00 -2.86 9.01
N ALA A 217 27.24 -2.92 7.92
CA ALA A 217 27.80 -3.04 6.57
C ALA A 217 28.73 -1.88 6.22
N ILE A 218 28.37 -0.65 6.59
CA ILE A 218 29.18 0.54 6.35
C ILE A 218 30.41 0.56 7.27
N HIS A 219 30.22 0.36 8.57
CA HIS A 219 31.28 0.65 9.55
C HIS A 219 32.17 -0.53 9.92
N GLN A 220 31.64 -1.75 9.93
CA GLN A 220 32.39 -2.95 10.36
C GLN A 220 32.97 -3.70 9.17
N TYR A 221 32.23 -3.76 8.07
CA TYR A 221 32.62 -4.52 6.87
C TYR A 221 33.14 -3.65 5.74
N ASP A 222 33.03 -2.32 5.85
CA ASP A 222 33.39 -1.33 4.80
C ASP A 222 32.82 -1.71 3.42
N SER A 223 31.56 -2.19 3.42
CA SER A 223 30.89 -2.74 2.25
C SER A 223 29.76 -1.83 1.79
N ALA A 224 30.12 -0.83 0.98
CA ALA A 224 29.16 0.09 0.37
C ALA A 224 28.11 -0.64 -0.47
N PHE A 225 28.49 -1.71 -1.18
CA PHE A 225 27.54 -2.52 -1.96
C PHE A 225 26.49 -3.19 -1.07
N THR A 226 26.91 -3.83 0.03
CA THR A 226 25.98 -4.47 0.96
C THR A 226 25.04 -3.43 1.56
N ALA A 227 25.57 -2.29 2.01
CA ALA A 227 24.75 -1.20 2.53
C ALA A 227 23.71 -0.72 1.51
N ALA A 228 24.12 -0.46 0.27
CA ALA A 228 23.23 -0.01 -0.79
C ALA A 228 22.17 -1.06 -1.17
N PHE A 229 22.57 -2.33 -1.27
CA PHE A 229 21.65 -3.43 -1.58
C PHE A 229 20.55 -3.55 -0.54
N TYR A 230 20.92 -3.55 0.74
CA TYR A 230 19.93 -3.72 1.82
C TYR A 230 19.14 -2.44 2.11
N LEU A 231 19.68 -1.25 1.81
CA LEU A 231 18.92 -0.01 1.80
C LEU A 231 17.85 -0.02 0.71
N LYS A 232 18.18 -0.50 -0.49
CA LYS A 232 17.19 -0.71 -1.56
C LYS A 232 16.10 -1.69 -1.10
N GLU A 233 16.48 -2.83 -0.54
CA GLU A 233 15.53 -3.83 -0.03
C GLU A 233 14.63 -3.27 1.09
N PHE A 234 15.18 -2.42 1.98
CA PHE A 234 14.42 -1.74 3.03
C PHE A 234 13.29 -0.86 2.46
N VAL A 235 13.58 -0.13 1.38
CA VAL A 235 12.60 0.70 0.66
C VAL A 235 11.57 -0.17 -0.05
N GLU A 236 12.00 -1.19 -0.80
CA GLU A 236 11.09 -2.10 -1.51
C GLU A 236 10.11 -2.83 -0.58
N LYS A 237 10.53 -3.06 0.67
CA LYS A 237 9.71 -3.66 1.72
C LYS A 237 8.77 -2.70 2.45
N ASN A 238 8.72 -1.42 2.08
CA ASN A 238 7.91 -0.37 2.71
C ASN A 238 8.17 -0.22 4.22
N LEU A 239 9.44 -0.35 4.63
CA LEU A 239 9.84 -0.23 6.04
C LEU A 239 9.93 1.24 6.50
N ILE A 240 10.03 2.20 5.57
CA ILE A 240 9.98 3.64 5.87
C ILE A 240 8.59 4.01 6.41
N GLU A 241 7.54 3.58 5.72
CA GLU A 241 6.14 3.82 6.07
C GLU A 241 5.82 3.21 7.43
N THR A 242 6.37 2.02 7.72
CA THR A 242 6.25 1.39 9.03
C THR A 242 6.80 2.30 10.15
N LEU A 243 7.94 2.94 9.94
CA LEU A 243 8.51 3.87 10.92
C LEU A 243 7.64 5.12 11.11
N PHE A 244 7.07 5.67 10.03
CA PHE A 244 6.15 6.80 10.16
C PHE A 244 4.82 6.42 10.84
N ILE A 245 4.30 5.22 10.59
CA ILE A 245 3.13 4.69 11.31
C ILE A 245 3.45 4.56 12.81
N LYS A 246 4.64 4.07 13.16
CA LYS A 246 5.08 4.00 14.56
C LYS A 246 5.22 5.40 15.18
N ALA A 247 5.82 6.34 14.47
CA ALA A 247 5.94 7.73 14.90
C ALA A 247 4.56 8.37 15.12
N PHE A 248 3.60 8.13 14.22
CA PHE A 248 2.22 8.60 14.37
C PHE A 248 1.58 8.05 15.65
N LYS A 249 1.74 6.75 15.94
CA LYS A 249 1.21 6.13 17.17
C LYS A 249 1.85 6.70 18.42
N GLN A 250 3.16 6.93 18.43
CA GLN A 250 3.86 7.56 19.54
C GLN A 250 3.36 8.98 19.78
N ALA A 251 3.32 9.81 18.73
CA ALA A 251 2.82 11.18 18.81
C ALA A 251 1.34 11.23 19.24
N SER A 252 0.53 10.24 18.86
CA SER A 252 -0.86 10.10 19.32
C SER A 252 -0.95 9.87 20.83
N ASN A 253 -0.07 9.03 21.39
CA ASN A 253 -0.04 8.77 22.82
C ASN A 253 0.44 10.00 23.62
N ASP A 254 1.38 10.76 23.04
CA ASP A 254 1.95 11.96 23.66
C ASP A 254 1.06 13.20 23.49
N GLY A 255 0.01 13.11 22.66
CA GLY A 255 -0.85 14.24 22.31
C GLY A 255 -0.17 15.28 21.43
N ASP A 256 0.94 14.93 20.77
CA ASP A 256 1.69 15.84 19.91
C ASP A 256 1.04 15.93 18.54
N LEU A 257 0.27 16.99 18.33
CA LEU A 257 -0.44 17.23 17.08
C LEU A 257 0.50 17.51 15.91
N TRP A 258 1.66 18.12 16.15
CA TRP A 258 2.62 18.44 15.10
C TRP A 258 3.24 17.18 14.52
N TRP A 259 3.71 16.26 15.38
CA TRP A 259 4.30 15.01 14.91
C TRP A 259 3.27 14.05 14.30
N GLN A 260 2.02 14.08 14.76
CA GLN A 260 0.92 13.37 14.08
C GLN A 260 0.72 13.89 12.66
N ILE A 261 0.64 15.22 12.48
CA ILE A 261 0.50 15.86 11.17
C ILE A 261 1.68 15.51 10.27
N ARG A 262 2.92 15.65 10.77
CA ARG A 262 4.12 15.36 9.99
C ARG A 262 4.18 13.90 9.55
N ALA A 263 3.84 12.95 10.43
CA ALA A 263 3.80 11.54 10.06
C ALA A 263 2.78 11.27 8.94
N LEU A 264 1.59 11.87 9.00
CA LEU A 264 0.57 11.72 7.95
C LEU A 264 1.02 12.31 6.60
N GLN A 265 1.76 13.41 6.61
CA GLN A 265 2.34 14.01 5.39
C GLN A 265 3.39 13.10 4.76
N GLU A 266 4.30 12.53 5.55
CA GLU A 266 5.34 11.63 5.04
C GLU A 266 4.76 10.31 4.53
N LEU A 267 3.62 9.87 5.08
CA LEU A 267 2.87 8.73 4.59
C LEU A 267 2.08 9.03 3.30
N GLY A 268 1.96 10.31 2.90
CA GLY A 268 1.13 10.73 1.77
C GLY A 268 -0.36 10.45 1.99
N TRP A 269 -0.82 10.41 3.25
CA TRP A 269 -2.22 10.10 3.59
C TRP A 269 -3.05 11.39 3.64
N ASP A 270 -3.20 12.06 2.50
CA ASP A 270 -3.82 13.39 2.40
C ASP A 270 -5.25 13.45 2.94
N ASP A 271 -6.06 12.44 2.69
CA ASP A 271 -7.44 12.35 3.20
C ASP A 271 -7.46 12.27 4.74
N ALA A 272 -6.63 11.39 5.30
CA ALA A 272 -6.51 11.23 6.76
C ALA A 272 -5.92 12.48 7.42
N LEU A 273 -4.96 13.14 6.77
CA LEU A 273 -4.40 14.41 7.20
C LEU A 273 -5.46 15.51 7.24
N ASN A 274 -6.25 15.65 6.17
CA ASN A 274 -7.31 16.64 6.10
C ASN A 274 -8.37 16.39 7.19
N GLU A 275 -8.82 15.15 7.35
CA GLU A 275 -9.75 14.78 8.42
C GLU A 275 -9.16 15.11 9.80
N PHE A 276 -7.90 14.76 10.03
CA PHE A 276 -7.20 15.02 11.28
C PHE A 276 -7.10 16.53 11.60
N LEU A 277 -6.74 17.34 10.60
CA LEU A 277 -6.65 18.80 10.73
C LEU A 277 -8.01 19.42 11.05
N LEU A 278 -9.08 18.97 10.38
CA LEU A 278 -10.43 19.47 10.62
C LEU A 278 -10.94 19.09 12.01
N LYS A 279 -10.70 17.84 12.44
CA LYS A 279 -11.09 17.35 13.77
C LYS A 279 -10.38 18.10 14.90
N ASN A 280 -9.13 18.48 14.70
CA ASN A 280 -8.31 19.16 15.70
C ASN A 280 -8.24 20.69 15.50
N ALA A 281 -9.02 21.24 14.58
CA ALA A 281 -8.92 22.65 14.17
C ALA A 281 -8.98 23.62 15.35
N ASP A 282 -9.91 23.42 16.28
CA ASP A 282 -10.08 24.32 17.44
C ASP A 282 -8.85 24.31 18.37
N ALA A 283 -8.23 23.14 18.57
CA ALA A 283 -7.02 23.03 19.38
C ALA A 283 -5.83 23.71 18.68
N ILE A 284 -5.71 23.50 17.37
CA ILE A 284 -4.63 24.07 16.54
C ILE A 284 -4.75 25.60 16.45
N GLU A 285 -5.96 26.13 16.26
CA GLU A 285 -6.23 27.57 16.16
C GLU A 285 -5.93 28.31 17.47
N LYS A 286 -6.20 27.66 18.61
CA LYS A 286 -5.82 28.16 19.94
C LYS A 286 -4.33 28.05 20.22
N GLY A 287 -3.63 27.13 19.54
CA GLY A 287 -2.18 26.96 19.64
C GLY A 287 -1.39 28.13 19.05
N GLY A 288 -0.06 28.10 19.22
CA GLY A 288 0.85 29.11 18.68
C GLY A 288 1.42 28.82 17.29
N ASP A 289 1.28 27.59 16.80
CA ASP A 289 1.95 27.14 15.57
C ASP A 289 1.26 27.69 14.31
N ILE A 290 1.89 28.69 13.68
CA ILE A 290 1.38 29.36 12.47
C ILE A 290 1.30 28.38 11.29
N ARG A 291 2.22 27.41 11.21
CA ARG A 291 2.27 26.44 10.11
C ARG A 291 1.09 25.49 10.20
N MET A 292 0.79 24.99 11.38
CA MET A 292 -0.40 24.15 11.60
C MET A 292 -1.69 24.93 11.33
N LYS A 293 -1.76 26.22 11.71
CA LYS A 293 -2.91 27.07 11.38
C LYS A 293 -3.09 27.25 9.87
N SER A 294 -2.01 27.43 9.12
CA SER A 294 -2.08 27.50 7.66
C SER A 294 -2.67 26.21 7.09
N MET A 295 -2.21 25.05 7.58
CA MET A 295 -2.72 23.75 7.15
C MET A 295 -4.20 23.56 7.46
N VAL A 296 -4.66 23.99 8.65
CA VAL A 296 -6.09 23.98 9.00
C VAL A 296 -6.90 24.92 8.09
N ALA A 297 -6.38 26.11 7.78
CA ALA A 297 -7.03 27.04 6.87
C ALA A 297 -7.17 26.43 5.46
N ALA A 298 -6.11 25.78 4.95
CA ALA A 298 -6.14 25.07 3.68
C ALA A 298 -7.17 23.92 3.69
N ALA A 299 -7.20 23.09 4.75
CA ALA A 299 -8.16 22.00 4.91
C ALA A 299 -9.62 22.49 4.98
N LYS A 300 -9.86 23.70 5.51
CA LYS A 300 -11.17 24.38 5.52
C LYS A 300 -11.53 25.06 4.19
N GLY A 301 -10.64 25.05 3.19
CA GLY A 301 -10.81 25.77 1.92
C GLY A 301 -10.63 27.29 2.03
N GLN A 302 -10.00 27.78 3.11
CA GLN A 302 -9.72 29.19 3.37
C GLN A 302 -8.33 29.57 2.80
N TYR A 303 -8.17 29.46 1.49
CA TYR A 303 -6.86 29.60 0.84
C TYR A 303 -6.21 30.98 1.05
N ASP A 304 -6.98 32.07 1.03
CA ASP A 304 -6.44 33.42 1.27
C ASP A 304 -5.79 33.52 2.66
N ARG A 305 -6.44 32.95 3.67
CA ARG A 305 -5.94 32.91 5.05
C ARG A 305 -4.72 32.02 5.18
N SER A 306 -4.70 30.87 4.50
CA SER A 306 -3.53 29.99 4.45
C SER A 306 -2.32 30.70 3.83
N ILE A 307 -2.51 31.40 2.71
CA ILE A 307 -1.46 32.20 2.05
C ILE A 307 -0.96 33.32 2.96
N GLU A 308 -1.85 34.00 3.69
CA GLU A 308 -1.46 35.04 4.65
C GLU A 308 -0.57 34.47 5.77
N LEU A 309 -0.96 33.32 6.35
CA LEU A 309 -0.19 32.66 7.41
C LEU A 309 1.17 32.15 6.90
N GLU A 310 1.25 31.66 5.66
CA GLU A 310 2.53 31.29 5.03
C GLU A 310 3.44 32.50 4.78
N LYS A 311 2.88 33.64 4.38
CA LYS A 311 3.64 34.89 4.27
C LYS A 311 4.18 35.33 5.63
N GLN A 312 3.38 35.21 6.69
CA GLN A 312 3.83 35.52 8.06
C GLN A 312 5.00 34.61 8.48
N LEU A 313 4.92 33.30 8.22
CA LEU A 313 6.02 32.35 8.45
C LEU A 313 7.29 32.74 7.68
N ALA A 314 7.15 33.08 6.40
CA ALA A 314 8.28 33.46 5.56
C ALA A 314 8.96 34.76 6.01
N SER A 315 8.21 35.70 6.57
CA SER A 315 8.76 36.92 7.17
C SER A 315 9.52 36.63 8.46
N LEU A 316 8.93 35.81 9.35
CA LEU A 316 9.56 35.43 10.63
C LEU A 316 10.90 34.71 10.44
N ALA A 317 11.04 33.89 9.38
CA ALA A 317 12.28 33.19 9.08
C ALA A 317 13.43 34.12 8.63
N ARG A 318 13.12 35.34 8.15
CA ARG A 318 14.15 36.33 7.76
C ARG A 318 14.68 37.14 8.93
N ASP A 319 13.91 37.25 10.01
CA ASP A 319 14.27 38.04 11.19
C ASP A 319 15.14 37.23 12.19
N THR A 320 15.39 35.94 11.90
CA THR A 320 16.19 35.02 12.72
C THR A 320 17.60 34.75 12.19
N ASP A 321 17.97 35.32 11.03
CA ASP A 321 19.32 35.32 10.45
C ASP A 321 20.07 36.63 10.74
#